data_AF-A0A235HXM6-F1
#
_entry.id   AF-A0A235HXM6-F1
#
_cell.length_a   1.000
_cell.length_b   1.000
_cell.length_c   1.000
_cell.angle_alpha   90.00
_cell.angle_beta   90.00
_cell.angle_gamma   90.00
#
_symmetry.space_group_name_H-M   'P 1'
#
loop_
_entity.id
_entity.type
_entity.pdbx_description
1 polymer ?
#
loop_
_entity_poly.entity_id
_entity_poly.type
_entity_poly.pdbx_seq_one_letter_code
_entity_poly.pdbx_strand_id
1 'polypeptide(L)' 'MTEKPTYPNFDNLITQTDAQMQRLGWTKAQGREHLEKHYGVRSRLLLTEDELDNFLLYLQLTDTPVTNDQ' A
#
# COMPACT_ATOMS: atom_id res chain seq x y z
N MET A 1 5.51 12.98 17.84
CA MET A 1 6.52 11.91 17.68
C MET A 1 5.83 10.78 16.93
N THR A 2 6.07 10.62 15.64
CA THR A 2 5.53 9.47 14.89
C THR A 2 6.52 8.32 15.07
N GLU A 3 6.32 7.52 16.10
CA GLU A 3 7.07 6.28 16.27
C GLU A 3 6.70 5.35 15.13
N LYS A 4 7.71 4.73 14.50
CA LYS A 4 7.47 3.66 13.53
C LYS A 4 6.62 2.61 14.24
N PRO A 5 5.56 2.08 13.59
CA PRO A 5 4.75 1.07 14.24
C PRO A 5 5.60 -0.15 14.59
N THR A 6 5.31 -0.74 15.75
CA THR A 6 6.19 -1.68 16.47
C THR A 6 6.03 -3.14 16.04
N TYR A 7 5.26 -3.41 14.97
CA TYR A 7 5.06 -4.77 14.50
C TYR A 7 6.25 -5.24 13.63
N PRO A 8 6.66 -6.51 13.77
CA PRO A 8 7.91 -7.04 13.21
C PRO A 8 7.98 -7.01 11.68
N ASN A 9 6.83 -6.93 11.00
CA ASN A 9 6.75 -6.96 9.54
C ASN A 9 6.64 -5.59 8.87
N PHE A 10 6.71 -4.49 9.63
CA PHE A 10 6.45 -3.15 9.10
C PHE A 10 7.36 -2.77 7.93
N ASP A 11 8.67 -2.85 8.10
CA ASP A 11 9.62 -2.48 7.03
C ASP A 11 9.48 -3.41 5.81
N ASN A 12 9.09 -4.67 6.02
CA ASN A 12 8.80 -5.62 4.94
C ASN A 12 7.54 -5.20 4.15
N LEU A 13 6.43 -4.93 4.83
CA LEU A 13 5.19 -4.49 4.19
C LEU A 13 5.35 -3.15 3.44
N ILE A 14 6.13 -2.20 3.98
CA ILE A 14 6.47 -0.96 3.29
C ILE A 14 7.25 -1.25 2.00
N THR A 15 8.27 -2.11 2.07
CA THR A 15 9.09 -2.48 0.92
C THR A 15 8.27 -3.18 -0.16
N GLN A 16 7.40 -4.12 0.22
CA GLN A 16 6.50 -4.80 -0.72
C GLN A 16 5.51 -3.82 -1.36
N THR A 17 4.92 -2.92 -0.57
CA THR A 17 4.00 -1.90 -1.08
C THR A 17 4.69 -0.99 -2.09
N ASP A 18 5.92 -0.54 -1.80
CA ASP A 18 6.71 0.27 -2.74
C ASP A 18 7.01 -0.49 -4.03
N ALA A 19 7.37 -1.77 -3.96
CA ALA A 19 7.60 -2.59 -5.14
C ALA A 19 6.33 -2.76 -6.00
N GLN A 20 5.17 -3.02 -5.38
CA GLN A 20 3.90 -3.12 -6.12
C GLN A 20 3.47 -1.79 -6.73
N MET A 21 3.62 -0.67 -6.01
CA MET A 21 3.34 0.65 -6.57
C MET A 21 4.24 0.94 -7.78
N GLN A 22 5.53 0.65 -7.69
CA GLN A 22 6.46 0.82 -8.82
C GLN A 22 6.07 -0.05 -10.01
N ARG A 23 5.71 -1.31 -9.77
CA ARG A 23 5.28 -2.25 -10.80
C ARG A 23 4.02 -1.77 -11.53
N LEU A 24 3.04 -1.25 -10.80
CA LEU A 24 1.81 -0.68 -11.34
C LEU A 24 1.99 0.71 -11.97
N GLY A 25 3.19 1.30 -11.89
CA GLY A 25 3.43 2.68 -12.32
C GLY A 25 2.73 3.72 -11.44
N TRP A 26 2.31 3.36 -10.22
CA TRP A 26 1.69 4.28 -9.28
C TRP A 26 2.70 5.30 -8.77
N THR A 27 2.32 6.58 -8.88
CA THR A 27 3.05 7.67 -8.26
C THR A 27 2.81 7.71 -6.75
N LYS A 28 3.74 8.31 -6.01
CA LYS A 28 3.57 8.59 -4.57
C LYS A 28 2.32 9.44 -4.28
N ALA A 29 1.87 10.24 -5.25
CA ALA A 29 0.64 11.04 -5.13
C ALA A 29 -0.60 10.15 -5.17
N GLN A 30 -0.69 9.23 -6.13
CA GLN A 30 -1.79 8.25 -6.20
C GLN A 30 -1.85 7.36 -4.96
N GLY A 31 -0.69 6.89 -4.48
CA GLY A 31 -0.62 6.17 -3.21
C GLY A 31 -1.20 7.00 -2.07
N ARG A 32 -0.74 8.25 -1.91
CA ARG A 32 -1.25 9.15 -0.86
C ARG A 32 -2.75 9.40 -0.96
N GLU A 33 -3.25 9.69 -2.15
CA GLU A 33 -4.68 9.93 -2.38
C GLU A 33 -5.52 8.71 -1.98
N HIS A 34 -5.06 7.50 -2.33
CA HIS A 34 -5.68 6.27 -1.87
C HIS A 34 -5.68 6.17 -0.34
N LEU A 35 -4.56 6.49 0.33
CA LEU A 35 -4.50 6.44 1.78
C LEU A 35 -5.41 7.47 2.46
N GLU A 36 -5.48 8.68 1.93
CA GLU A 36 -6.36 9.72 2.44
C GLU A 36 -7.83 9.32 2.27
N LYS A 37 -8.19 8.71 1.14
CA LYS A 37 -9.56 8.28 0.83
C LYS A 37 -10.01 7.06 1.64
N HIS A 38 -9.14 6.08 1.83
CA HIS A 38 -9.51 4.79 2.45
C HIS A 38 -9.21 4.73 3.96
N TYR A 39 -8.15 5.39 4.42
CA TYR A 39 -7.67 5.32 5.80
C TYR A 39 -7.66 6.69 6.51
N GLY A 40 -7.88 7.79 5.78
CA GLY A 40 -7.85 9.14 6.35
C GLY A 40 -6.45 9.65 6.71
N VAL A 41 -5.38 8.97 6.26
CA VAL A 41 -3.99 9.32 6.58
C VAL A 41 -3.20 9.71 5.34
N ARG A 42 -2.18 10.56 5.53
CA ARG A 42 -1.32 11.07 4.44
C ARG A 42 -0.05 10.27 4.20
N SER A 43 0.21 9.25 5.01
CA SER A 43 1.47 8.51 4.98
C SER A 43 1.24 7.06 5.39
N ARG A 44 1.91 6.14 4.67
CA ARG A 44 1.91 4.71 5.01
C ARG A 44 2.52 4.42 6.37
N LEU A 45 3.37 5.34 6.87
CA LEU A 45 3.95 5.23 8.20
C LEU A 45 2.94 5.43 9.33
N LEU A 46 1.75 5.95 9.00
CA LEU A 46 0.64 6.14 9.94
C LEU A 46 -0.36 4.99 9.89
N LEU A 47 -0.15 4.00 9.01
CA LEU A 47 -1.02 2.83 8.90
C LEU A 47 -0.68 1.82 9.99
N THR A 48 -1.72 1.18 10.49
CA THR A 48 -1.64 -0.06 11.26
C THR A 48 -1.17 -1.23 10.37
N GLU A 49 -0.83 -2.37 11.00
CA GLU A 49 -0.43 -3.59 10.26
C GLU A 49 -1.52 -4.02 9.29
N ASP A 50 -2.76 -4.12 9.78
CA ASP A 50 -3.91 -4.54 8.99
C ASP A 50 -4.20 -3.58 7.83
N GLU A 51 -4.09 -2.26 8.03
CA GLU A 51 -4.32 -1.28 6.96
C GLU A 51 -3.22 -1.33 5.89
N LEU A 52 -1.96 -1.54 6.30
CA LEU A 52 -0.85 -1.66 5.37
C LEU A 52 -0.93 -2.97 4.59
N ASP A 53 -1.33 -4.07 5.23
CA ASP A 53 -1.56 -5.37 4.60
C ASP A 53 -2.73 -5.30 3.61
N ASN A 54 -3.86 -4.69 4.00
CA ASN A 54 -4.99 -4.43 3.10
C ASN A 54 -4.58 -3.58 1.90
N PHE A 55 -3.74 -2.57 2.10
CA PHE A 55 -3.26 -1.75 0.98
C PHE A 55 -2.36 -2.55 0.04
N LEU A 56 -1.46 -3.38 0.58
CA LEU A 56 -0.62 -4.28 -0.21
C LEU A 56 -1.48 -5.27 -1.03
N LEU A 57 -2.47 -5.89 -0.39
CA LEU A 57 -3.40 -6.81 -1.04
C LEU A 57 -4.18 -6.11 -2.16
N TYR A 58 -4.66 -4.89 -1.93
CA TYR A 58 -5.33 -4.09 -2.95
C TYR A 58 -4.43 -3.87 -4.18
N LEU A 59 -3.15 -3.52 -3.99
CA LEU A 59 -2.22 -3.34 -5.10
C LEU A 59 -1.97 -4.66 -5.85
N GLN A 60 -1.81 -5.77 -5.14
CA GLN A 60 -1.64 -7.10 -5.74
C GLN A 60 -2.86 -7.52 -6.56
N LEU A 61 -4.08 -7.22 -6.09
CA LEU A 61 -5.32 -7.51 -6.80
C LEU A 61 -5.56 -6.54 -7.96
N THR A 62 -5.14 -5.28 -7.86
CA THR A 62 -5.22 -4.31 -8.97
C THR A 62 -4.37 -4.77 -10.16
N ASP A 63 -3.30 -5.51 -9.90
CA ASP A 63 -2.46 -6.13 -10.90
C ASP A 63 -3.00 -7.46 -11.43
N THR A 64 -4.05 -8.08 -10.85
CA THR A 64 -4.66 -9.22 -11.53
C THR A 64 -5.16 -8.70 -12.87
N PRO A 65 -4.52 -9.08 -14.00
CA PRO A 65 -5.19 -8.88 -15.24
C PRO A 65 -6.38 -9.82 -15.09
N VAL A 66 -7.58 -9.28 -14.98
CA VAL A 66 -8.66 -9.87 -15.76
C VAL A 66 -8.16 -9.80 -17.19
N THR A 67 -7.30 -10.76 -17.54
CA THR A 67 -7.02 -11.15 -18.90
C THR A 67 -8.38 -11.63 -19.35
N ASN A 68 -9.17 -10.69 -19.87
CA ASN A 68 -10.28 -10.99 -20.74
C ASN A 68 -9.66 -11.44 -22.07
N ASP A 69 -8.85 -12.50 -22.01
CA ASP A 69 -8.57 -13.39 -23.11
C ASP A 69 -9.63 -14.47 -23.03
N GLN A 70 -10.79 -14.18 -23.62
CA GLN A 70 -11.45 -14.97 -24.68
C GLN A 70 -12.75 -14.26 -25.11
#